data_AF-Q5XPZ0-F1
#
_entry.id   AF-Q5XPZ0-F1
#
_cell.length_a   1.000
_cell.length_b   1.000
_cell.length_c   1.000
_cell.angle_alpha   90.00
_cell.angle_beta   90.00
_cell.angle_gamma   90.00
#
_symmetry.space_group_name_H-M   'P 1'
#
loop_
_entity.id
_entity.type
_entity.pdbx_description
1 polymer ?
#
loop_
_entity_poly.entity_id
_entity_poly.type
_entity_poly.pdbx_seq_one_letter_code
_entity_poly.pdbx_strand_id
1 'polypeptide(L)'
;KFGEKMKNNAKDAGVNVHYYEDDAPTGTCAVCVLDGERSLVANLSAANCYKVDHLKRPENWALVEKAKFYYIAGFFLTVSPESIQLVAEHAAANNKIFSMNLSAPFICEFFRDPQEKALPYMDFVFGNETEARTFSKVHGWETDNVEEIALKISEWPKASETHKRITVITQGADPVVVAENGKVKLFPVIPLPKEKLV
;
A
#
# COMPACT_ATOMS: atom_id res chain seq x y z
N LYS A 1 -10.61 -24.58 5.02
CA LYS A 1 -9.58 -24.87 3.99
C LYS A 1 -8.73 -23.66 3.58
N PHE A 2 -9.23 -22.68 2.81
CA PHE A 2 -8.38 -21.57 2.32
C PHE A 2 -7.85 -20.68 3.46
N GLY A 3 -8.71 -20.25 4.39
CA GLY A 3 -8.28 -19.46 5.55
C GLY A 3 -7.28 -20.17 6.45
N GLU A 4 -7.46 -21.48 6.70
CA GLU A 4 -6.49 -22.28 7.46
C GLU A 4 -5.14 -22.38 6.75
N LYS A 5 -5.14 -22.64 5.44
CA LYS A 5 -3.89 -22.69 4.66
C LYS A 5 -3.15 -21.35 4.68
N MET A 6 -3.89 -20.25 4.55
CA MET A 6 -3.32 -18.90 4.66
C MET A 6 -2.72 -18.64 6.04
N LYS A 7 -3.46 -18.99 7.11
CA LYS A 7 -3.01 -18.85 8.51
C LYS A 7 -1.75 -19.67 8.80
N ASN A 8 -1.70 -20.91 8.33
CA ASN A 8 -0.54 -21.78 8.53
C ASN A 8 0.68 -21.25 7.78
N ASN A 9 0.53 -20.94 6.47
CA ASN A 9 1.64 -20.42 5.68
C ASN A 9 2.21 -19.10 6.25
N ALA A 10 1.36 -18.20 6.75
CA ALA A 10 1.82 -16.96 7.35
C ALA A 10 2.57 -17.19 8.66
N LYS A 11 2.09 -18.11 9.51
CA LYS A 11 2.79 -18.50 10.74
C LYS A 11 4.12 -19.20 10.45
N ASP A 12 4.16 -20.08 9.45
CA ASP A 12 5.38 -20.76 9.02
C ASP A 12 6.43 -19.77 8.49
N ALA A 13 5.98 -18.66 7.89
CA ALA A 13 6.83 -17.54 7.49
C ALA A 13 7.22 -16.59 8.67
N GLY A 14 6.81 -16.91 9.90
CA GLY A 14 7.12 -16.12 11.10
C GLY A 14 6.23 -14.90 11.33
N VAL A 15 5.11 -14.77 10.60
CA VAL A 15 4.18 -13.65 10.74
C VAL A 15 3.20 -13.91 11.90
N ASN A 16 3.15 -12.98 12.86
CA ASN A 16 2.14 -13.00 13.91
C ASN A 16 0.78 -12.52 13.37
N VAL A 17 -0.01 -13.43 12.79
CA VAL A 17 -1.29 -13.10 12.16
C VAL A 17 -2.45 -13.04 13.15
N HIS A 18 -3.19 -11.94 13.09
CA HIS A 18 -4.44 -11.71 13.83
C HIS A 18 -5.55 -11.41 12.81
N TYR A 19 -6.25 -12.47 12.36
CA TYR A 19 -7.31 -12.33 11.36
C TYR A 19 -8.66 -12.06 12.02
N TYR A 20 -9.43 -11.16 11.40
CA TYR A 20 -10.88 -11.10 11.59
C TYR A 20 -11.50 -12.31 10.86
N GLU A 21 -12.25 -13.13 11.58
CA GLU A 21 -12.96 -14.28 11.03
C GLU A 21 -14.43 -13.90 10.82
N ASP A 22 -14.95 -14.24 9.65
CA ASP A 22 -16.30 -13.92 9.17
C ASP A 22 -16.93 -15.21 8.60
N ASP A 23 -18.25 -15.25 8.48
CA ASP A 23 -18.97 -16.41 7.92
C ASP A 23 -18.75 -16.53 6.39
N ALA A 24 -18.40 -15.43 5.72
CA ALA A 24 -18.05 -15.46 4.31
C ALA A 24 -16.81 -16.34 4.03
N PRO A 25 -16.71 -16.98 2.84
CA PRO A 25 -15.53 -17.75 2.51
C PRO A 25 -14.27 -16.88 2.41
N THR A 26 -13.11 -17.46 2.66
CA THR A 26 -11.83 -16.74 2.49
C THR A 26 -11.67 -16.25 1.05
N GLY A 27 -11.27 -15.00 0.89
CA GLY A 27 -10.99 -14.41 -0.42
C GLY A 27 -9.92 -15.15 -1.22
N THR A 28 -10.01 -15.04 -2.53
CA THR A 28 -9.11 -15.71 -3.48
C THR A 28 -8.74 -14.77 -4.62
N CYS A 29 -7.54 -14.91 -5.16
CA CYS A 29 -7.13 -14.22 -6.38
C CYS A 29 -6.78 -15.27 -7.45
N ALA A 30 -7.48 -15.21 -8.59
CA ALA A 30 -7.07 -15.97 -9.76
C ALA A 30 -5.94 -15.20 -10.44
N VAL A 31 -4.80 -15.86 -10.65
CA VAL A 31 -3.65 -15.32 -11.36
C VAL A 31 -3.53 -16.06 -12.68
N CYS A 32 -3.95 -15.40 -13.76
CA CYS A 32 -3.86 -15.92 -15.12
C CYS A 32 -2.48 -15.53 -15.69
N VAL A 33 -1.64 -16.54 -15.92
CA VAL A 33 -0.27 -16.36 -16.44
C VAL A 33 -0.22 -16.74 -17.91
N LEU A 34 0.28 -15.83 -18.75
CA LEU A 34 0.50 -16.06 -20.18
C LEU A 34 1.80 -15.37 -20.60
N ASP A 35 2.79 -16.12 -21.06
CA ASP A 35 4.06 -15.59 -21.62
C ASP A 35 4.80 -14.58 -20.72
N GLY A 36 4.74 -14.77 -19.40
CA GLY A 36 5.36 -13.88 -18.40
C GLY A 36 4.48 -12.70 -17.96
N GLU A 37 3.33 -12.51 -18.60
CA GLU A 37 2.30 -11.55 -18.20
C GLU A 37 1.36 -12.15 -17.15
N ARG A 38 0.83 -11.28 -16.28
CA ARG A 38 -0.11 -11.69 -15.22
C ARG A 38 -1.36 -10.82 -15.25
N SER A 39 -2.51 -11.48 -15.38
CA SER A 39 -3.81 -10.85 -15.15
C SER A 39 -4.40 -11.38 -13.84
N LEU A 40 -4.79 -10.46 -12.95
CA LEU A 40 -5.25 -10.79 -11.61
C LEU A 40 -6.75 -10.51 -11.48
N VAL A 41 -7.50 -11.50 -11.00
CA VAL A 41 -8.95 -11.38 -10.71
C VAL A 41 -9.19 -11.71 -9.24
N ALA A 42 -9.46 -10.67 -8.45
CA ALA A 42 -9.67 -10.81 -7.01
C ALA A 42 -11.15 -10.99 -6.67
N ASN A 43 -11.47 -12.07 -5.94
CA ASN A 43 -12.70 -12.23 -5.19
C ASN A 43 -12.40 -12.04 -3.71
N LEU A 44 -12.66 -10.84 -3.18
CA LEU A 44 -12.26 -10.46 -1.82
C LEU A 44 -13.01 -11.26 -0.73
N SER A 45 -14.29 -11.56 -0.96
CA SER A 45 -15.13 -12.34 -0.04
C SER A 45 -14.96 -11.89 1.43
N ALA A 46 -14.57 -12.76 2.38
CA ALA A 46 -14.37 -12.40 3.78
C ALA A 46 -13.43 -11.18 4.01
N ALA A 47 -12.49 -10.89 3.09
CA ALA A 47 -11.63 -9.72 3.22
C ALA A 47 -12.43 -8.40 3.16
N ASN A 48 -13.56 -8.36 2.43
CA ASN A 48 -14.46 -7.20 2.39
C ASN A 48 -15.27 -7.03 3.68
N CYS A 49 -15.31 -8.04 4.54
CA CYS A 49 -16.11 -8.02 5.76
C CYS A 49 -15.35 -7.44 6.96
N TYR A 50 -14.08 -7.06 6.83
CA TYR A 50 -13.28 -6.54 7.94
C TYR A 50 -14.00 -5.38 8.65
N LYS A 51 -14.06 -5.45 9.99
CA LYS A 51 -14.67 -4.43 10.84
C LYS A 51 -13.60 -3.73 11.65
N VAL A 52 -13.67 -2.40 11.70
CA VAL A 52 -12.78 -1.56 12.52
C VAL A 52 -12.80 -1.98 14.00
N ASP A 53 -13.91 -2.52 14.50
CA ASP A 53 -14.01 -3.00 15.88
C ASP A 53 -13.03 -4.13 16.18
N HIS A 54 -12.65 -4.93 15.17
CA HIS A 54 -11.58 -5.92 15.33
C HIS A 54 -10.23 -5.25 15.62
N LEU A 55 -9.90 -4.15 14.94
CA LEU A 55 -8.69 -3.36 15.20
C LEU A 55 -8.70 -2.75 16.60
N LYS A 56 -9.86 -2.25 17.04
CA LYS A 56 -10.05 -1.57 18.34
C LYS A 56 -10.03 -2.52 19.54
N ARG A 57 -10.06 -3.85 19.34
CA ARG A 57 -9.95 -4.82 20.44
C ARG A 57 -8.64 -4.62 21.20
N PRO A 58 -8.63 -4.64 22.55
CA PRO A 58 -7.43 -4.34 23.34
C PRO A 58 -6.20 -5.17 22.93
N GLU A 59 -6.38 -6.47 22.68
CA GLU A 59 -5.30 -7.38 22.29
C GLU A 59 -4.70 -7.07 20.91
N ASN A 60 -5.50 -6.52 19.99
CA ASN A 60 -5.04 -6.13 18.66
C ASN A 60 -4.48 -4.70 18.65
N TRP A 61 -5.14 -3.78 19.36
CA TRP A 61 -4.67 -2.40 19.48
C TRP A 61 -3.33 -2.31 20.22
N ALA A 62 -3.09 -3.17 21.21
CA ALA A 62 -1.78 -3.27 21.87
C ALA A 62 -0.64 -3.60 20.88
N LEU A 63 -0.91 -4.32 19.78
CA LEU A 63 0.07 -4.56 18.72
C LEU A 63 0.34 -3.31 17.90
N VAL A 64 -0.68 -2.50 17.63
CA VAL A 64 -0.55 -1.18 16.99
C VAL A 64 0.32 -0.29 17.88
N GLU A 65 0.00 -0.19 19.17
CA GLU A 65 0.77 0.61 20.12
C GLU A 65 2.23 0.15 20.25
N LYS A 66 2.49 -1.16 20.15
CA LYS A 66 3.85 -1.71 20.17
C LYS A 66 4.63 -1.46 18.87
N ALA A 67 3.95 -1.39 17.73
CA ALA A 67 4.58 -1.22 16.43
C ALA A 67 5.25 0.16 16.29
N LYS A 68 6.34 0.21 15.53
CA LYS A 68 7.07 1.44 15.17
C LYS A 68 6.87 1.84 13.71
N PHE A 69 6.49 0.88 12.88
CA PHE A 69 6.30 1.00 11.45
C PHE A 69 4.97 0.36 11.08
N TYR A 70 4.23 1.01 10.19
CA TYR A 70 2.98 0.51 9.65
C TYR A 70 3.06 0.50 8.13
N TYR A 71 2.58 -0.58 7.52
CA TYR A 71 2.40 -0.65 6.09
C TYR A 71 0.98 -1.14 5.80
N ILE A 72 0.23 -0.35 5.03
CA ILE A 72 -1.11 -0.72 4.57
C ILE A 72 -1.19 -0.56 3.05
N ALA A 73 -1.55 -1.64 2.34
CA ALA A 73 -1.80 -1.54 0.91
C ALA A 73 -3.05 -0.69 0.62
N GLY A 74 -3.01 0.11 -0.42
CA GLY A 74 -4.13 0.91 -0.93
C GLY A 74 -5.38 0.10 -1.24
N PHE A 75 -5.26 -1.20 -1.55
CA PHE A 75 -6.42 -2.09 -1.68
C PHE A 75 -7.35 -2.08 -0.45
N PHE A 76 -6.81 -1.84 0.75
CA PHE A 76 -7.59 -1.80 1.97
C PHE A 76 -8.50 -0.56 2.08
N LEU A 77 -8.31 0.45 1.22
CA LEU A 77 -9.24 1.57 1.04
C LEU A 77 -10.62 1.10 0.53
N THR A 78 -10.68 -0.05 -0.13
CA THR A 78 -11.95 -0.65 -0.59
C THR A 78 -12.74 -1.31 0.54
N VAL A 79 -12.12 -1.51 1.70
CA VAL A 79 -12.66 -2.31 2.80
C VAL A 79 -12.89 -1.45 4.04
N SER A 80 -11.84 -0.82 4.57
CA SER A 80 -11.93 -0.07 5.82
C SER A 80 -11.03 1.16 5.84
N PRO A 81 -11.40 2.24 5.12
CA PRO A 81 -10.75 3.55 5.24
C PRO A 81 -10.67 4.06 6.69
N GLU A 82 -11.67 3.76 7.52
CA GLU A 82 -11.67 4.13 8.94
C GLU A 82 -10.49 3.50 9.69
N SER A 83 -10.21 2.21 9.44
CA SER A 83 -9.08 1.52 10.08
C SER A 83 -7.74 2.12 9.64
N ILE A 84 -7.62 2.49 8.37
CA ILE A 84 -6.45 3.19 7.84
C ILE A 84 -6.25 4.51 8.58
N GLN A 85 -7.31 5.31 8.66
CA GLN A 85 -7.28 6.63 9.30
C GLN A 85 -6.89 6.53 10.78
N LEU A 86 -7.45 5.55 11.50
CA LEU A 86 -7.17 5.34 12.92
C LEU A 86 -5.69 5.00 13.18
N VAL A 87 -5.10 4.12 12.36
CA VAL A 87 -3.66 3.78 12.46
C VAL A 87 -2.78 4.95 12.05
N ALA A 88 -3.17 5.66 10.99
CA ALA A 88 -2.43 6.81 10.46
C ALA A 88 -2.35 7.96 11.48
N GLU A 89 -3.47 8.30 12.13
CA GLU A 89 -3.51 9.31 13.19
C GLU A 89 -2.72 8.88 14.42
N HIS A 90 -2.85 7.62 14.84
CA HIS A 90 -2.04 7.08 15.93
C HIS A 90 -0.54 7.17 15.62
N ALA A 91 -0.13 6.84 14.40
CA ALA A 91 1.26 6.92 14.00
C ALA A 91 1.81 8.35 14.06
N ALA A 92 1.08 9.31 13.49
CA ALA A 92 1.45 10.72 13.51
C ALA A 92 1.52 11.29 14.94
N ALA A 93 0.54 10.98 15.79
CA ALA A 93 0.51 11.46 17.17
C ALA A 93 1.64 10.88 18.05
N ASN A 94 2.22 9.75 17.65
CA ASN A 94 3.22 9.03 18.45
C ASN A 94 4.61 8.98 17.79
N ASN A 95 4.87 9.82 16.77
CA ASN A 95 6.15 9.87 16.06
C ASN A 95 6.59 8.49 15.52
N LYS A 96 5.65 7.79 14.88
CA LYS A 96 5.87 6.48 14.26
C LYS A 96 5.73 6.60 12.74
N ILE A 97 6.34 5.64 12.03
CA ILE A 97 6.33 5.64 10.57
C ILE A 97 5.05 4.99 10.04
N PHE A 98 4.28 5.73 9.27
CA PHE A 98 3.13 5.22 8.53
C PHE A 98 3.43 5.16 7.03
N SER A 99 3.14 4.05 6.38
CA SER A 99 3.45 3.82 4.97
C SER A 99 2.28 3.17 4.25
N MET A 100 2.09 3.55 2.99
CA MET A 100 1.08 2.94 2.13
C MET A 100 1.56 2.75 0.70
N ASN A 101 0.85 1.91 -0.04
CA ASN A 101 1.08 1.65 -1.46
C ASN A 101 -0.10 2.13 -2.30
N LEU A 102 0.15 2.78 -3.44
CA LEU A 102 -0.89 3.18 -4.41
C LEU A 102 -1.68 1.97 -4.93
N SER A 103 -1.03 0.81 -5.02
CA SER A 103 -1.53 -0.56 -5.21
C SER A 103 -2.15 -0.89 -6.57
N ALA A 104 -2.94 0.00 -7.16
CA ALA A 104 -3.49 -0.19 -8.50
C ALA A 104 -4.07 1.11 -9.07
N PRO A 105 -4.11 1.28 -10.41
CA PRO A 105 -4.78 2.39 -11.07
C PRO A 105 -6.21 2.63 -10.58
N PHE A 106 -7.00 1.56 -10.42
CA PHE A 106 -8.40 1.67 -9.99
C PHE A 106 -8.54 2.25 -8.57
N ILE A 107 -7.55 2.08 -7.69
CA ILE A 107 -7.56 2.69 -6.35
C ILE A 107 -7.41 4.20 -6.48
N CYS A 108 -6.47 4.66 -7.31
CA CYS A 108 -6.27 6.09 -7.58
C CYS A 108 -7.49 6.72 -8.26
N GLU A 109 -8.18 5.99 -9.14
CA GLU A 109 -9.35 6.49 -9.88
C GLU A 109 -10.63 6.52 -9.03
N PHE A 110 -10.95 5.43 -8.33
CA PHE A 110 -12.26 5.25 -7.70
C PHE A 110 -12.24 5.44 -6.18
N PHE A 111 -11.06 5.39 -5.55
CA PHE A 111 -10.88 5.56 -4.12
C PHE A 111 -9.98 6.76 -3.80
N ARG A 112 -9.99 7.76 -4.68
CA ARG A 112 -9.23 9.02 -4.54
C ARG A 112 -9.48 9.70 -3.21
N ASP A 113 -10.74 9.97 -2.87
CA ASP A 113 -11.10 10.71 -1.64
C ASP A 113 -10.53 10.07 -0.36
N PRO A 114 -10.72 8.75 -0.08
CA PRO A 114 -10.11 8.14 1.08
C PRO A 114 -8.57 8.03 0.96
N GLN A 115 -8.00 7.89 -0.24
CA GLN A 115 -6.55 7.91 -0.44
C GLN A 115 -5.95 9.28 -0.08
N GLU A 116 -6.55 10.37 -0.55
CA GLU A 116 -6.13 11.74 -0.26
C GLU A 116 -6.27 12.07 1.23
N LYS A 117 -7.28 11.53 1.94
CA LYS A 117 -7.42 11.69 3.39
C LYS A 117 -6.28 11.02 4.17
N ALA A 118 -5.82 9.86 3.71
CA ALA A 118 -4.71 9.16 4.35
C ALA A 118 -3.34 9.74 3.95
N LEU A 119 -3.22 10.35 2.77
CA LEU A 119 -1.95 10.82 2.20
C LEU A 119 -1.18 11.80 3.11
N PRO A 120 -1.80 12.77 3.82
CA PRO A 120 -1.14 13.63 4.79
C PRO A 120 -0.41 12.91 5.91
N TYR A 121 -0.75 11.66 6.19
CA TYR A 121 -0.13 10.87 7.25
C TYR A 121 0.99 9.98 6.73
N MET A 122 1.02 9.65 5.43
CA MET A 122 2.02 8.74 4.84
C MET A 122 3.43 9.35 4.87
N ASP A 123 4.36 8.68 5.55
CA ASP A 123 5.80 8.98 5.55
C ASP A 123 6.51 8.32 4.36
N PHE A 124 6.07 7.11 3.98
CA PHE A 124 6.47 6.47 2.74
C PHE A 124 5.26 6.20 1.85
N VAL A 125 5.37 6.58 0.59
CA VAL A 125 4.40 6.26 -0.46
C VAL A 125 5.07 5.38 -1.50
N PHE A 126 4.59 4.15 -1.63
CA PHE A 126 5.07 3.19 -2.62
C PHE A 126 4.12 3.12 -3.82
N GLY A 127 4.66 2.87 -5.00
CA GLY A 127 3.87 2.54 -6.18
C GLY A 127 4.73 2.06 -7.34
N ASN A 128 4.09 1.81 -8.48
CA ASN A 128 4.76 1.61 -9.77
C ASN A 128 4.46 2.76 -10.74
N GLU A 129 5.12 2.75 -11.90
CA GLU A 129 5.01 3.77 -12.94
C GLU A 129 3.58 3.93 -13.45
N THR A 130 2.81 2.84 -13.53
CA THR A 130 1.42 2.88 -14.01
C THR A 130 0.53 3.57 -12.98
N GLU A 131 0.66 3.19 -11.71
CA GLU A 131 -0.06 3.82 -10.60
C GLU A 131 0.29 5.30 -10.44
N ALA A 132 1.57 5.65 -10.57
CA ALA A 132 2.04 7.04 -10.48
C ALA A 132 1.45 7.91 -11.61
N ARG A 133 1.45 7.41 -12.86
CA ARG A 133 0.84 8.12 -14.00
C ARG A 133 -0.67 8.26 -13.81
N THR A 134 -1.35 7.22 -13.35
CA THR A 134 -2.78 7.32 -13.02
C THR A 134 -3.03 8.34 -11.91
N PHE A 135 -2.22 8.34 -10.84
CA PHE A 135 -2.29 9.33 -9.78
C PHE A 135 -2.13 10.75 -10.33
N SER A 136 -1.13 11.00 -11.18
CA SER A 136 -0.93 12.28 -11.85
C SER A 136 -2.16 12.74 -12.66
N LYS A 137 -2.72 11.83 -13.45
CA LYS A 137 -3.90 12.08 -14.29
C LYS A 137 -5.12 12.48 -13.47
N VAL A 138 -5.44 11.74 -12.39
CA VAL A 138 -6.63 12.03 -11.57
C VAL A 138 -6.50 13.31 -10.75
N HIS A 139 -5.27 13.78 -10.51
CA HIS A 139 -4.96 15.06 -9.86
C HIS A 139 -4.73 16.21 -10.84
N GLY A 140 -4.87 15.98 -12.15
CA GLY A 140 -4.75 17.03 -13.18
C GLY A 140 -3.35 17.64 -13.26
N TRP A 141 -2.30 16.87 -13.00
CA TRP A 141 -0.93 17.37 -12.96
C TRP A 141 -0.24 17.51 -14.32
N GLU A 142 -0.92 17.09 -15.39
CA GLU A 142 -0.48 17.23 -16.80
C GLU A 142 0.95 16.73 -17.08
N THR A 143 1.41 15.75 -16.30
CA THR A 143 2.74 15.15 -16.47
C THR A 143 2.67 13.63 -16.41
N ASP A 144 3.47 13.02 -17.27
CA ASP A 144 3.71 11.58 -17.34
C ASP A 144 5.15 11.25 -16.87
N ASN A 145 5.90 12.24 -16.40
CA ASN A 145 7.27 12.03 -15.92
C ASN A 145 7.23 11.47 -14.48
N VAL A 146 7.66 10.22 -14.31
CA VAL A 146 7.61 9.53 -13.00
C VAL A 146 8.45 10.22 -11.92
N GLU A 147 9.56 10.85 -12.29
CA GLU A 147 10.40 11.61 -11.36
C GLU A 147 9.69 12.86 -10.85
N GLU A 148 9.04 13.61 -11.75
CA GLU A 148 8.25 14.79 -11.42
C GLU A 148 7.03 14.42 -10.56
N ILE A 149 6.35 13.33 -10.91
CA ILE A 149 5.20 12.82 -10.15
C ILE A 149 5.64 12.41 -8.75
N ALA A 150 6.73 11.65 -8.62
CA ALA A 150 7.26 11.22 -7.33
C ALA A 150 7.63 12.42 -6.45
N LEU A 151 8.24 13.45 -7.06
CA LEU A 151 8.57 14.71 -6.39
C LEU A 151 7.31 15.42 -5.87
N LYS A 152 6.30 15.61 -6.74
CA LYS A 152 5.02 16.22 -6.34
C LYS A 152 4.33 15.47 -5.21
N ILE A 153 4.35 14.12 -5.22
CA ILE A 153 3.81 13.31 -4.11
C ILE A 153 4.63 13.54 -2.83
N SER A 154 5.97 13.61 -2.92
CA SER A 154 6.84 13.80 -1.76
C SER A 154 6.60 15.15 -1.07
N GLU A 155 6.17 16.16 -1.83
CA GLU A 155 5.88 17.52 -1.35
C GLU A 155 4.43 17.73 -0.91
N TRP A 156 3.58 16.70 -1.01
CA TRP A 156 2.18 16.79 -0.61
C TRP A 156 2.06 17.24 0.86
N PRO A 157 1.05 18.04 1.24
CA PRO A 157 0.88 18.48 2.62
C PRO A 157 0.92 17.31 3.62
N LYS A 158 1.58 17.52 4.76
CA LYS A 158 1.66 16.53 5.85
C LYS A 158 0.84 16.99 7.05
N ALA A 159 0.20 16.04 7.72
CA ALA A 159 -0.52 16.27 8.97
C ALA A 159 0.43 16.44 10.17
N SER A 160 1.70 16.03 10.04
CA SER A 160 2.74 16.18 11.05
C SER A 160 4.08 16.51 10.40
N GLU A 161 4.94 17.24 11.13
CA GLU A 161 6.30 17.59 10.67
C GLU A 161 7.39 16.63 11.17
N THR A 162 7.01 15.55 11.86
CA THR A 162 7.92 14.57 12.48
C THR A 162 8.81 13.87 11.46
N HIS A 163 8.26 13.54 10.29
CA HIS A 163 9.00 12.92 9.21
C HIS A 163 8.67 13.61 7.87
N LYS A 164 9.70 13.78 7.04
CA LYS A 164 9.51 14.17 5.64
C LYS A 164 9.00 12.97 4.86
N ARG A 165 8.17 13.21 3.84
CA ARG A 165 7.67 12.13 3.00
C ARG A 165 8.73 11.69 2.00
N ILE A 166 8.85 10.38 1.83
CA ILE A 166 9.64 9.73 0.80
C ILE A 166 8.67 9.02 -0.16
N THR A 167 8.76 9.33 -1.44
CA THR A 167 8.01 8.63 -2.49
C THR A 167 8.93 7.65 -3.20
N VAL A 168 8.51 6.39 -3.35
CA VAL A 168 9.27 5.33 -4.00
C VAL A 168 8.44 4.73 -5.13
N ILE A 169 8.83 5.00 -6.38
CA ILE A 169 8.15 4.49 -7.58
C ILE A 169 9.05 3.49 -8.30
N THR A 170 8.59 2.25 -8.40
CA THR A 170 9.23 1.18 -9.19
C THR A 170 8.85 1.29 -10.67
N GLN A 171 9.69 0.76 -11.56
CA GLN A 171 9.54 0.89 -13.03
C GLN A 171 9.88 -0.41 -13.77
N GLY A 172 9.46 -1.56 -13.24
CA GLY A 172 9.84 -2.86 -13.79
C GLY A 172 11.37 -3.07 -13.79
N ALA A 173 11.97 -3.10 -14.98
CA ALA A 173 13.43 -3.26 -15.16
C ALA A 173 14.20 -1.93 -15.09
N ASP A 174 13.50 -0.80 -15.20
CA ASP A 174 14.10 0.54 -15.14
C ASP A 174 14.43 0.93 -13.68
N PRO A 175 15.29 1.95 -13.47
CA PRO A 175 15.66 2.38 -12.13
C PRO A 175 14.46 2.75 -11.25
N VAL A 176 14.53 2.38 -9.98
CA VAL A 176 13.55 2.82 -8.96
C VAL A 176 13.77 4.31 -8.70
N VAL A 177 12.68 5.09 -8.80
CA VAL A 177 12.66 6.52 -8.51
C VAL A 177 12.38 6.73 -7.03
N VAL A 178 13.27 7.43 -6.33
CA VAL A 178 13.07 7.83 -4.94
C VAL A 178 13.11 9.35 -4.84
N ALA A 179 12.01 9.96 -4.40
CA ALA A 179 11.90 11.40 -4.21
C ALA A 179 11.78 11.75 -2.72
N GLU A 180 12.61 12.69 -2.27
CA GLU A 180 12.64 13.19 -0.90
C GLU A 180 13.27 14.59 -0.88
N ASN A 181 12.70 15.51 -0.09
CA ASN A 181 13.28 16.85 0.17
C ASN A 181 13.64 17.64 -1.10
N GLY A 182 12.72 17.69 -2.06
CA GLY A 182 12.93 18.45 -3.30
C GLY A 182 13.91 17.78 -4.28
N LYS A 183 14.33 16.53 -4.03
CA LYS A 183 15.35 15.83 -4.83
C LYS A 183 14.86 14.46 -5.25
N VAL A 184 15.28 14.06 -6.45
CA VAL A 184 15.06 12.72 -7.00
C VAL A 184 16.40 11.97 -7.05
N LYS A 185 16.36 10.69 -6.68
CA LYS A 185 17.46 9.73 -6.82
C LYS A 185 16.97 8.52 -7.60
N LEU A 186 17.80 8.03 -8.51
CA LEU A 186 17.52 6.82 -9.29
C LEU A 186 18.37 5.68 -8.77
N PHE A 187 17.74 4.53 -8.51
CA PHE A 187 18.40 3.32 -8.05
C PHE A 187 18.29 2.24 -9.13
N PRO A 188 19.37 1.94 -9.87
CA PRO A 188 19.34 0.92 -10.91
C PRO A 188 18.96 -0.46 -10.37
N VAL A 189 18.11 -1.18 -11.11
CA VAL A 189 17.75 -2.57 -10.80
C VAL A 189 18.76 -3.50 -11.46
N ILE A 190 19.16 -4.57 -10.75
CA ILE A 190 20.02 -5.61 -11.34
C ILE A 190 19.16 -6.44 -12.29
N PRO A 191 19.44 -6.47 -13.61
CA PRO A 191 18.62 -7.20 -14.57
C PRO A 191 18.61 -8.70 -14.29
N LEU A 192 17.44 -9.32 -14.45
CA LEU A 192 17.29 -10.77 -14.40
C LEU A 192 17.13 -11.34 -15.83
N PRO A 193 17.78 -12.48 -16.15
CA PRO A 193 17.50 -13.21 -17.38
C PRO A 193 16.02 -13.60 -17.48
N LYS A 194 15.47 -13.62 -18.70
CA LYS A 194 14.03 -13.90 -18.94
C LYS A 194 13.60 -15.25 -18.38
N GLU A 195 14.49 -16.23 -18.38
CA GLU A 195 14.25 -17.59 -17.91
C GLU A 195 14.07 -17.66 -16.38
N LYS A 196 14.41 -16.59 -15.66
CA LYS A 196 14.20 -16.47 -14.21
C LYS A 196 12.97 -15.64 -13.85
N LEU A 197 12.28 -15.08 -14.84
CA LEU A 197 11.02 -14.36 -14.62
C LEU A 197 9.89 -15.39 -14.45
N VAL A 198 8.98 -15.12 -13.51
CA VAL A 198 7.85 -15.99 -13.14
C VAL A 198 6.54 -15.39 -13.60
#